data_AF-A0A1Q3VQG9-F1
#
_entry.id   AF-A0A1Q3VQG9-F1
#
_cell.length_a   1.000
_cell.length_b   1.000
_cell.length_c   1.000
_cell.angle_alpha   90.00
_cell.angle_beta   90.00
_cell.angle_gamma   90.00
#
_symmetry.space_group_name_H-M   'P 1'
#
loop_
_entity.id
_entity.type
_entity.pdbx_description
1 polymer ?
#
loop_
_entity_poly.entity_id
_entity_poly.type
_entity_poly.pdbx_seq_one_letter_code
_entity_poly.pdbx_strand_id
1 'polypeptide(L)'
;MADNNRRMYELAVLAAVIAILAAFLLPALERTRRDFEDAAVQSEVAALRVELLDRLAHREAVGGALPGSANPAEWTAYRPQGYVGELDSAPEESGVWYFDRRAGELVYRYRAGGEARFRLARGAAGAEAPGQLAGVGLMRVDGGR
;
A
#
# COMPACT_ATOMS: atom_id res chain seq x y z
N MET A 1 54.37 19.71 15.59
CA MET A 1 53.81 19.42 14.25
C MET A 1 53.47 17.95 14.03
N ALA A 2 54.24 16.97 14.53
CA ALA A 2 53.98 15.53 14.34
C ALA A 2 52.62 15.02 14.92
N ASP A 3 52.17 15.62 16.02
CA ASP A 3 50.96 15.17 16.74
C ASP A 3 49.65 15.51 16.02
N ASN A 4 49.67 16.55 15.17
CA ASN A 4 48.50 16.95 14.38
C ASN A 4 48.23 15.95 13.25
N ASN A 5 49.27 15.46 12.58
CA ASN A 5 49.12 14.49 11.49
C ASN A 5 48.54 13.15 11.99
N ARG A 6 48.98 12.66 13.16
CA ARG A 6 48.45 11.42 13.74
C ARG A 6 46.96 11.52 14.06
N ARG A 7 46.50 12.64 14.62
CA ARG A 7 45.07 12.91 14.86
C ARG A 7 44.28 13.00 13.56
N MET A 8 44.84 13.61 12.52
CA MET A 8 44.19 13.68 11.20
C MET A 8 44.04 12.30 10.57
N TYR A 9 45.05 11.42 10.68
CA TYR A 9 44.94 10.03 10.21
C TYR A 9 43.92 9.23 11.00
N GLU A 10 43.88 9.37 12.32
CA GLU A 10 42.89 8.71 13.18
C GLU A 10 41.46 9.15 12.83
N LEU A 11 41.24 10.44 12.63
CA LEU A 11 39.97 10.99 12.16
C LEU A 11 39.63 10.51 10.75
N ALA A 12 40.60 10.43 9.84
CA ALA A 12 40.38 9.95 8.48
C ALA A 12 39.99 8.46 8.45
N VAL A 13 40.65 7.63 9.26
CA VAL A 13 40.30 6.21 9.39
C VAL A 13 38.93 6.05 10.02
N LEU A 14 38.63 6.79 11.09
CA LEU A 14 37.31 6.77 11.73
C LEU A 14 36.21 7.21 10.74
N ALA A 15 36.44 8.30 10.01
CA ALA A 15 35.52 8.79 8.99
C ALA A 15 35.33 7.78 7.85
N ALA A 16 36.40 7.10 7.41
CA ALA A 16 36.30 6.04 6.40
C ALA A 16 35.48 4.85 6.90
N VAL A 17 35.68 4.40 8.14
CA VAL A 17 34.89 3.33 8.75
C VAL A 17 33.42 3.74 8.86
N ILE A 18 33.13 4.96 9.34
CA ILE A 18 31.77 5.49 9.43
C ILE A 18 31.12 5.57 8.03
N ALA A 19 31.84 6.04 7.02
CA ALA A 19 31.34 6.14 5.66
C ALA A 19 31.00 4.76 5.06
N ILE A 20 31.84 3.76 5.29
CA ILE A 20 31.58 2.37 4.88
C ILE A 20 30.33 1.85 5.59
N LEU A 21 30.24 2.00 6.90
CA LEU A 21 29.07 1.56 7.67
C LEU A 21 27.79 2.25 7.19
N ALA A 22 27.82 3.56 6.94
CA ALA A 22 26.70 4.32 6.41
C ALA A 22 26.29 3.84 5.01
N ALA A 23 27.25 3.52 4.14
CA ALA A 23 26.98 3.02 2.79
C ALA A 23 26.25 1.67 2.79
N PHE A 24 26.44 0.83 3.81
CA PHE A 24 25.68 -0.41 3.98
C PHE A 24 24.35 -0.22 4.73
N LEU A 25 24.32 0.67 5.72
CA LEU A 25 23.15 0.88 6.57
C LEU A 25 22.02 1.61 5.85
N LEU A 26 22.32 2.64 5.06
CA LEU A 26 21.29 3.44 4.38
C LEU A 26 20.44 2.60 3.40
N PRO A 27 21.02 1.77 2.52
CA PRO A 27 20.22 0.91 1.64
C PRO A 27 19.43 -0.16 2.39
N ALA A 28 19.97 -0.67 3.51
CA ALA A 28 19.24 -1.63 4.34
C ALA A 28 17.99 -0.98 4.95
N LEU A 29 18.12 0.24 5.45
CA LEU A 29 17.01 0.99 6.02
C LEU A 29 15.93 1.32 4.97
N GLU A 30 16.33 1.65 3.75
CA GLU A 30 15.39 1.88 2.65
C GLU A 30 14.59 0.62 2.28
N ARG A 31 15.24 -0.54 2.23
CA ARG A 31 14.54 -1.82 2.00
C ARG A 31 13.54 -2.11 3.11
N THR A 32 13.99 -2.01 4.36
CA THR A 32 13.12 -2.22 5.51
C THR A 32 11.93 -1.25 5.53
N ARG A 33 12.11 0.02 5.14
CA ARG A 33 11.00 0.97 5.02
C ARG A 33 9.96 0.54 3.98
N ARG A 34 10.40 0.05 2.81
CA ARG A 34 9.47 -0.47 1.78
C ARG A 34 8.71 -1.70 2.27
N ASP A 35 9.41 -2.63 2.93
CA ASP A 35 8.78 -3.84 3.47
C ASP A 35 7.71 -3.49 4.52
N PHE A 36 7.97 -2.49 5.37
CA PHE A 36 6.98 -1.99 6.33
C PHE A 36 5.78 -1.31 5.66
N GLU A 37 6.02 -0.51 4.62
CA GLU A 37 4.95 0.16 3.87
C GLU A 37 4.08 -0.86 3.13
N ASP A 38 4.69 -1.88 2.52
CA ASP A 38 3.98 -3.01 1.91
C ASP A 38 3.17 -3.80 2.93
N ALA A 39 3.74 -4.11 4.09
CA ALA A 39 3.03 -4.81 5.16
C ALA A 39 1.82 -3.99 5.65
N ALA A 40 1.96 -2.67 5.78
CA ALA A 40 0.87 -1.77 6.13
C ALA A 40 -0.25 -1.82 5.08
N VAL A 41 0.09 -1.65 3.79
CA VAL A 41 -0.86 -1.74 2.67
C VAL A 41 -1.60 -3.09 2.66
N GLN A 42 -0.89 -4.20 2.84
CA GLN A 42 -1.51 -5.53 2.88
C GLN A 42 -2.46 -5.70 4.07
N SER A 43 -2.10 -5.17 5.24
CA SER A 43 -2.96 -5.23 6.43
C SER A 43 -4.25 -4.43 6.28
N GLU A 44 -4.19 -3.24 5.67
CA GLU A 44 -5.36 -2.42 5.39
C GLU A 44 -6.26 -3.06 4.33
N VAL A 45 -5.66 -3.66 3.29
CA VAL A 45 -6.39 -4.45 2.30
C VAL A 45 -7.05 -5.68 2.92
N ALA A 46 -6.38 -6.35 3.86
CA ALA A 46 -6.97 -7.48 4.58
C ALA A 46 -8.17 -7.03 5.43
N ALA A 47 -8.08 -5.89 6.11
CA ALA A 47 -9.20 -5.31 6.86
C ALA A 47 -10.39 -4.99 5.93
N LEU A 48 -10.13 -4.35 4.79
CA LEU A 48 -11.15 -4.09 3.76
C LEU A 48 -11.81 -5.39 3.26
N ARG A 49 -11.02 -6.45 3.02
CA ARG A 49 -11.57 -7.75 2.62
C ARG A 49 -12.50 -8.31 3.70
N VAL A 50 -12.08 -8.33 4.96
CA VAL A 50 -12.89 -8.86 6.05
C VAL A 50 -14.24 -8.13 6.15
N GLU A 51 -14.24 -6.80 6.06
CA GLU A 51 -15.49 -6.03 6.15
C GLU A 51 -16.37 -6.21 4.91
N LEU A 52 -15.78 -6.32 3.71
CA LEU A 52 -16.53 -6.70 2.51
C LEU A 52 -17.22 -8.06 2.67
N LEU A 53 -16.51 -9.05 3.21
CA LEU A 53 -17.07 -10.39 3.46
C LEU A 53 -18.18 -10.35 4.51
N ASP A 54 -18.03 -9.57 5.59
CA ASP A 54 -19.07 -9.41 6.60
C ASP A 54 -20.35 -8.79 6.02
N ARG A 55 -20.21 -7.75 5.18
CA ARG A 55 -21.35 -7.12 4.48
C ARG A 55 -22.02 -8.08 3.49
N LEU A 56 -21.24 -8.88 2.77
CA LEU A 56 -21.76 -9.89 1.85
C LEU A 56 -22.50 -11.01 2.59
N ALA A 57 -21.95 -11.48 3.71
CA ALA A 57 -22.60 -12.47 4.57
C ALA A 57 -23.91 -11.95 5.18
N HIS A 58 -23.91 -10.71 5.67
CA HIS A 58 -25.13 -10.04 6.14
C HIS A 58 -26.20 -9.96 5.06
N ARG A 59 -25.81 -9.68 3.80
CA ARG A 59 -26.73 -9.68 2.67
C ARG A 59 -27.31 -11.07 2.39
N GLU A 60 -26.49 -12.12 2.38
CA GLU A 60 -26.99 -13.49 2.15
C GLU A 60 -27.96 -13.93 3.24
N ALA A 61 -27.72 -13.52 4.49
CA ALA A 61 -28.55 -13.88 5.63
C ALA A 61 -29.85 -13.05 5.75
N VAL A 62 -29.77 -11.73 5.54
CA VAL A 62 -30.86 -10.78 5.85
C VAL A 62 -31.51 -10.19 4.59
N GLY A 63 -30.84 -10.29 3.43
CA GLY A 63 -31.23 -9.58 2.22
C GLY A 63 -30.81 -8.12 2.25
N GLY A 64 -30.69 -7.50 1.07
CA GLY A 64 -30.28 -6.09 0.93
C GLY A 64 -29.72 -5.77 -0.45
N ALA A 65 -29.75 -4.48 -0.81
CA ALA A 65 -29.14 -3.97 -2.02
C ALA A 65 -27.63 -3.75 -1.80
N LEU A 66 -26.80 -4.24 -2.72
CA LEU A 66 -25.39 -3.88 -2.77
C LEU A 66 -25.25 -2.46 -3.33
N PRO A 67 -24.29 -1.66 -2.83
CA PRO A 67 -24.03 -0.34 -3.41
C PRO A 67 -23.64 -0.49 -4.89
N GLY A 68 -24.16 0.39 -5.74
CA GLY A 68 -23.81 0.41 -7.17
C GLY A 68 -22.35 0.80 -7.42
N SER A 69 -21.74 1.56 -6.50
CA SER A 69 -20.38 2.07 -6.62
C SER A 69 -19.36 0.95 -6.71
N ALA A 70 -18.33 1.11 -7.55
CA ALA A 70 -17.17 0.22 -7.63
C ALA A 70 -16.14 0.48 -6.51
N ASN A 71 -16.33 1.55 -5.72
CA ASN A 71 -15.45 1.93 -4.64
C ASN A 71 -15.63 1.00 -3.42
N PRO A 72 -14.60 0.22 -3.02
CA PRO A 72 -14.67 -0.62 -1.82
C PRO A 72 -14.94 0.19 -0.55
N ALA A 73 -14.43 1.42 -0.47
CA ALA A 73 -14.58 2.28 0.70
C ALA A 73 -16.01 2.81 0.91
N GLU A 74 -16.88 2.71 -0.11
CA GLU A 74 -18.32 3.00 0.01
C GLU A 74 -19.11 1.76 0.45
N TRP A 75 -18.53 0.58 0.31
CA TRP A 75 -19.13 -0.68 0.76
C TRP A 75 -18.83 -0.94 2.24
N THR A 76 -17.68 -0.48 2.71
CA THR A 76 -17.17 -0.65 4.06
C THR A 76 -17.31 0.64 4.87
N ALA A 77 -17.56 0.55 6.17
CA ALA A 77 -17.45 1.68 7.08
C ALA A 77 -15.97 2.00 7.39
N TYR A 78 -15.06 1.05 7.18
CA TYR A 78 -13.63 1.27 7.26
C TYR A 78 -13.11 2.04 6.04
N ARG A 79 -12.40 3.15 6.32
CA ARG A 79 -11.56 3.85 5.35
C ARG A 79 -10.09 3.65 5.72
N PRO A 80 -9.23 3.27 4.76
CA PRO A 80 -7.78 3.20 4.97
C PRO A 80 -7.21 4.52 5.49
N GLN A 81 -6.13 4.46 6.26
CA GLN A 81 -5.52 5.67 6.79
C GLN A 81 -4.90 6.49 5.66
N GLY A 82 -5.19 7.80 5.60
CA GLY A 82 -4.73 8.65 4.51
C GLY A 82 -5.54 8.48 3.22
N TYR A 83 -6.79 7.99 3.30
CA TYR A 83 -7.72 8.01 2.18
C TYR A 83 -8.17 9.44 1.85
N VAL A 84 -7.74 9.94 0.69
CA VAL A 84 -8.03 11.31 0.22
C VAL A 84 -9.36 11.40 -0.55
N GLY A 85 -9.97 10.27 -0.88
CA GLY A 85 -11.26 10.21 -1.57
C GLY A 85 -11.18 9.69 -3.00
N GLU A 86 -12.23 9.99 -3.78
CA GLU A 86 -12.34 9.62 -5.18
C GLU A 86 -11.79 10.74 -6.08
N LEU A 87 -10.80 10.40 -6.90
CA LEU A 87 -10.08 11.34 -7.76
C LEU A 87 -10.09 10.84 -9.22
N ASP A 88 -10.05 11.77 -10.18
CA ASP A 88 -9.91 11.44 -11.61
C ASP A 88 -8.44 11.38 -12.07
N SER A 89 -7.53 11.82 -11.21
CA SER A 89 -6.09 11.89 -11.45
C SER A 89 -5.33 11.57 -10.16
N ALA A 90 -4.13 11.02 -10.30
CA ALA A 90 -3.29 10.72 -9.15
C ALA A 90 -3.02 12.00 -8.32
N PRO A 91 -3.18 11.95 -6.99
CA PRO A 91 -2.84 13.08 -6.11
C PRO A 91 -1.33 13.31 -6.12
N GLU A 92 -0.88 14.54 -5.93
CA GLU A 92 0.55 14.86 -5.84
C GLU A 92 1.21 14.29 -4.58
N GLU A 93 0.41 14.06 -3.54
CA GLU A 93 0.82 13.47 -2.27
C GLU A 93 1.18 11.98 -2.42
N SER A 94 2.15 11.53 -1.62
CA SER A 94 2.61 10.14 -1.58
C SER A 94 2.38 9.53 -0.20
N GLY A 95 2.16 8.22 -0.12
CA GLY A 95 1.74 7.51 1.08
C GLY A 95 0.25 7.67 1.38
N VAL A 96 -0.56 7.85 0.33
CA VAL A 96 -2.00 8.12 0.41
C VAL A 96 -2.80 7.12 -0.40
N TRP A 97 -4.03 6.88 0.04
CA TRP A 97 -5.01 6.07 -0.68
C TRP A 97 -5.98 6.96 -1.43
N TYR A 98 -6.27 6.63 -2.68
CA TYR A 98 -7.33 7.29 -3.44
C TYR A 98 -8.05 6.28 -4.32
N PHE A 99 -9.29 6.58 -4.68
CA PHE A 99 -10.02 5.79 -5.66
C PHE A 99 -9.96 6.48 -7.03
N ASP A 100 -9.34 5.84 -8.01
CA ASP A 100 -9.31 6.30 -9.39
C ASP A 100 -10.68 6.02 -10.03
N ARG A 101 -11.47 7.08 -10.24
CA ARG A 101 -12.80 6.99 -10.83
C ARG A 101 -12.80 6.56 -12.30
N ARG A 102 -11.71 6.83 -13.03
CA ARG A 102 -11.59 6.50 -14.45
C ARG A 102 -11.28 5.02 -14.63
N ALA A 103 -10.40 4.48 -13.79
CA ALA A 103 -10.05 3.06 -13.81
C ALA A 103 -11.01 2.18 -12.99
N GLY A 104 -11.74 2.77 -12.04
CA GLY A 104 -12.56 2.03 -11.07
C GLY A 104 -11.70 1.23 -10.09
N GLU A 105 -10.55 1.78 -9.70
CA GLU A 105 -9.52 1.10 -8.92
C GLU A 105 -9.20 1.87 -7.65
N LEU A 106 -9.02 1.15 -6.55
CA LEU A 106 -8.45 1.68 -5.32
C LEU A 106 -6.92 1.64 -5.45
N VAL A 107 -6.28 2.80 -5.33
CA VAL A 107 -4.85 2.96 -5.56
C VAL A 107 -4.18 3.48 -4.29
N TYR A 108 -3.11 2.81 -3.89
CA TYR A 108 -2.16 3.34 -2.91
C TYR A 108 -0.93 3.85 -3.63
N ARG A 109 -0.53 5.08 -3.36
CA ARG A 109 0.72 5.66 -3.88
C ARG A 109 1.81 5.52 -2.83
N TYR A 110 2.87 4.78 -3.12
CA TYR A 110 3.98 4.60 -2.18
C TYR A 110 4.80 5.88 -1.99
N ARG A 111 5.34 6.08 -0.79
CA ARG A 111 6.25 7.21 -0.49
C ARG A 111 7.55 7.16 -1.28
N ALA A 112 8.04 5.95 -1.57
CA ALA A 112 9.26 5.73 -2.34
C ALA A 112 9.05 5.81 -3.87
N GLY A 113 7.83 6.07 -4.34
CA GLY A 113 7.43 5.99 -5.74
C GLY A 113 6.85 4.63 -6.11
N GLY A 114 5.98 4.62 -7.13
CA GLY A 114 5.18 3.46 -7.50
C GLY A 114 3.77 3.50 -6.91
N GLU A 115 2.93 2.59 -7.38
CA GLU A 115 1.52 2.51 -7.00
C GLU A 115 1.11 1.04 -6.84
N ALA A 116 0.35 0.72 -5.80
CA ALA A 116 -0.37 -0.54 -5.68
C ALA A 116 -1.82 -0.30 -6.07
N ARG A 117 -2.32 -1.08 -7.03
CA ARG A 117 -3.68 -0.92 -7.55
C ARG A 117 -4.52 -2.14 -7.22
N PHE A 118 -5.74 -1.89 -6.80
CA PHE A 118 -6.69 -2.90 -6.38
C PHE A 118 -8.04 -2.64 -7.04
N ARG A 119 -8.62 -3.68 -7.63
CA ARG A 119 -9.93 -3.59 -8.26
C ARG A 119 -10.92 -4.46 -7.53
N LEU A 120 -12.11 -3.92 -7.28
CA LEU A 120 -13.24 -4.72 -6.84
C LEU A 120 -13.75 -5.54 -8.03
N ALA A 121 -13.52 -6.84 -7.99
CA ALA A 121 -14.00 -7.77 -9.01
C ALA A 121 -15.37 -8.33 -8.59
N ARG A 122 -16.28 -8.48 -9.55
CA ARG A 122 -17.64 -9.04 -9.35
C ARG A 122 -17.91 -10.16 -10.36
N GLY A 123 -18.78 -11.10 -10.00
CA GLY A 123 -19.14 -12.24 -10.86
C GLY A 123 -17.97 -13.18 -11.12
N ALA A 124 -17.80 -13.63 -12.36
CA ALA A 124 -16.73 -14.57 -12.73
C ALA A 124 -15.31 -14.01 -12.49
N ALA A 125 -15.11 -12.69 -12.64
CA ALA A 125 -13.82 -12.06 -12.35
C ALA A 125 -13.52 -11.97 -10.85
N GLY A 126 -14.56 -11.87 -10.01
CA GLY A 126 -14.42 -11.98 -8.56
C GLY A 126 -14.29 -13.43 -8.10
N ALA A 127 -14.48 -14.40 -9.01
CA ALA A 127 -14.36 -15.83 -8.74
C ALA A 127 -12.91 -16.35 -8.69
N GLU A 128 -11.95 -15.52 -9.10
CA GLU A 128 -10.53 -15.82 -9.09
C GLU A 128 -9.77 -15.04 -8.00
N ALA A 129 -10.47 -14.19 -7.24
CA ALA A 129 -9.86 -13.35 -6.22
C ALA A 129 -9.70 -14.15 -4.89
N PRO A 130 -8.51 -14.14 -4.26
CA PRO A 130 -8.32 -14.80 -2.97
C PRO A 130 -9.21 -14.18 -1.90
N GLY A 131 -9.98 -15.03 -1.21
CA GLY A 131 -10.92 -14.61 -0.16
C GLY A 131 -12.21 -13.99 -0.68
N GLN A 132 -12.74 -14.43 -1.83
CA GLN A 132 -14.05 -13.98 -2.31
C GLN A 132 -15.21 -14.58 -1.50
N LEU A 133 -16.35 -13.90 -1.51
CA LEU A 133 -17.68 -14.46 -1.21
C LEU A 133 -18.69 -13.96 -2.25
N ALA A 134 -19.64 -14.81 -2.66
CA ALA A 134 -20.66 -14.50 -3.66
C ALA A 134 -20.13 -13.93 -5.01
N GLY A 135 -18.89 -14.30 -5.41
CA GLY A 135 -18.24 -13.81 -6.62
C GLY A 135 -17.79 -12.35 -6.54
N VAL A 136 -17.65 -11.78 -5.34
CA VAL A 136 -17.08 -10.45 -5.12
C VAL A 136 -15.78 -10.58 -4.34
N GLY A 137 -14.71 -9.96 -4.84
CA GLY A 137 -13.38 -10.00 -4.22
C GLY A 137 -12.50 -8.82 -4.61
N LEU A 138 -11.50 -8.51 -3.77
CA LEU A 138 -10.53 -7.45 -4.03
C LEU A 138 -9.27 -8.03 -4.67
N MET A 139 -9.09 -7.78 -5.97
CA MET A 139 -7.96 -8.28 -6.74
C MET A 139 -6.88 -7.22 -6.85
N ARG A 140 -5.62 -7.59 -6.61
CA ARG A 140 -4.48 -6.73 -6.92
C ARG A 140 -4.28 -6.73 -8.42
N VAL A 141 -4.37 -5.56 -9.03
CA VAL A 141 -4.09 -5.35 -10.44
C VAL A 141 -2.66 -4.84 -10.51
N ASP A 142 -1.70 -5.73 -10.27
CA ASP A 142 -0.29 -5.37 -10.47
C ASP A 142 -0.12 -5.06 -11.96
N GLY A 143 -0.05 -3.77 -12.26
CA GLY A 143 0.20 -3.26 -13.60
C GLY A 143 1.63 -3.62 -13.97
N GLY A 144 1.78 -4.71 -14.72
CA GLY A 144 3.04 -5.03 -15.37
C GLY A 144 3.49 -3.86 -16.24
N ARG A 145 4.60 -3.23 -15.85
CA ARG A 145 5.65 -2.81 -16.76
C ARG A 145 6.96 -2.64 -16.01
#